data_AF-A0A3N4JYF3-F1
#
_entry.id   AF-A0A3N4JYF3-F1
#
_cell.length_a   1.000
_cell.length_b   1.000
_cell.length_c   1.000
_cell.angle_alpha   90.00
_cell.angle_beta   90.00
_cell.angle_gamma   90.00
#
_symmetry.space_group_name_H-M   'P 1'
#
loop_
_entity.id
_entity.type
_entity.pdbx_description
1 polymer ?
#
loop_
_entity_poly.entity_id
_entity_poly.type
_entity_poly.pdbx_seq_one_letter_code
_entity_poly.pdbx_strand_id
1 'polypeptide(L)' 'MRIQGCKIILITNNCPSHPLPDSPPEDYNSPTQLQLINITLLYLPSNITSRLQPLNQGIIAPLK' A
#
# COMPACT_ATOMS: atom_id res chain seq x y z
N MET A 1 -13.60 9.87 12.60
CA MET A 1 -14.17 8.90 11.63
C MET A 1 -14.13 7.51 12.25
N ARG A 2 -15.27 6.97 12.71
CA ARG A 2 -15.33 5.65 13.34
C ARG A 2 -15.44 4.59 12.23
N ILE A 3 -14.32 3.97 11.87
CA ILE A 3 -14.25 2.82 10.96
C ILE A 3 -14.50 1.54 11.77
N GLN A 4 -15.54 1.52 12.61
CA GLN A 4 -15.87 0.33 13.40
C GLN A 4 -16.65 -0.63 12.50
N GLY A 5 -16.07 -1.81 12.25
CA GLY A 5 -16.69 -2.89 11.46
C GLY A 5 -16.28 -2.97 9.99
N CYS A 6 -15.55 -1.98 9.44
CA CYS A 6 -15.05 -2.08 8.07
C CYS A 6 -13.64 -2.67 8.05
N LYS A 7 -13.42 -3.70 7.22
CA LYS A 7 -12.09 -4.19 6.87
C LYS A 7 -11.60 -3.40 5.68
N ILE A 8 -10.44 -2.77 5.81
CA ILE A 8 -9.80 -2.03 4.71
C ILE A 8 -8.71 -2.93 4.13
N ILE A 9 -8.63 -3.00 2.80
CA ILE A 9 -7.55 -3.68 2.10
C ILE A 9 -6.74 -2.62 1.37
N LEU A 10 -5.44 -2.56 1.66
CA LEU A 10 -4.48 -1.74 0.92
C LEU A 10 -3.75 -2.64 -0.09
N ILE A 11 -3.95 -2.38 -1.38
CA ILE A 11 -3.26 -3.10 -2.46
C ILE A 11 -2.15 -2.19 -2.99
N THR A 12 -0.91 -2.65 -2.92
CA THR A 12 0.25 -1.88 -3.39
C THR A 12 1.17 -2.74 -4.24
N ASN A 13 2.03 -2.10 -5.03
CA ASN A 13 3.10 -2.79 -5.73
C ASN A 13 4.18 -3.26 -4.75
N ASN A 14 5.07 -4.14 -5.20
CA ASN A 14 6.17 -4.67 -4.38
C ASN A 14 7.47 -3.86 -4.49
N CYS A 15 7.40 -2.53 -4.62
CA CYS A 15 8.57 -1.66 -4.61
C CYS A 15 9.35 -1.86 -3.29
N PRO A 16 10.70 -2.04 -3.32
CA PRO A 16 11.51 -2.26 -2.13
C PRO A 16 11.43 -1.16 -1.08
N SER A 17 11.05 0.05 -1.48
CA SER A 17 10.86 1.18 -0.56
C SER A 17 9.56 1.11 0.25
N HIS A 18 8.65 0.17 -0.06
CA HIS A 18 7.43 0.00 0.72
C HIS A 18 7.74 -0.70 2.05
N PRO A 19 7.18 -0.21 3.17
CA PRO A 19 7.38 -0.82 4.47
C PRO A 19 6.80 -2.23 4.44
N LEU A 20 7.57 -3.22 4.92
CA LEU A 20 7.06 -4.57 5.12
C LEU A 20 6.10 -4.56 6.33
N PRO A 21 5.09 -5.45 6.37
CA PRO A 21 4.14 -5.51 7.48
C PRO A 21 4.81 -5.67 8.84
N ASP A 22 5.92 -6.42 8.88
CA ASP A 22 6.61 -6.81 10.11
C ASP A 22 7.97 -6.10 10.30
N SER A 23 8.41 -5.30 9.31
CA SER A 23 9.70 -4.61 9.39
C SER A 23 9.61 -3.20 8.79
N PRO A 24 9.78 -2.14 9.60
CA PRO A 24 9.89 -0.79 9.07
C PRO A 24 11.17 -0.66 8.22
N PRO A 25 11.19 0.26 7.23
CA PRO A 25 12.40 0.63 6.52
C PRO A 25 13.45 1.16 7.51
N GLU A 26 14.73 0.85 7.28
CA GLU A 26 15.84 1.26 8.17
C GLU A 26 15.89 2.77 8.42
N ASP A 27 15.44 3.58 7.46
CA ASP A 27 15.47 5.06 7.53
C ASP A 27 14.15 5.71 8.01
N TYR A 28 13.24 4.94 8.60
CA TYR A 28 11.95 5.47 9.07
C TYR A 28 12.12 6.35 10.33
N ASN A 29 12.33 7.65 10.13
CA ASN A 29 12.51 8.66 11.19
C ASN A 29 11.20 9.31 11.68
N SER A 30 10.03 8.81 11.27
CA SER A 30 8.73 9.40 11.65
C SER A 30 8.26 8.91 13.02
N PRO A 31 7.59 9.75 13.84
CA PRO A 31 7.09 9.33 15.14
C PRO A 31 6.11 8.16 14.97
N THR A 32 6.34 7.12 15.76
CA THR A 32 5.50 5.91 15.95
C THR A 32 4.80 5.44 14.68
N GLN A 33 5.39 4.42 14.04
CA GLN A 33 4.82 3.66 12.92
C GLN A 33 3.29 3.66 13.02
N LEU A 34 2.63 4.33 12.07
CA LEU A 34 1.18 4.49 12.08
C LEU A 34 0.60 3.08 12.00
N GLN A 35 0.27 2.49 13.16
CA GLN A 35 -0.26 1.14 13.21
C GLN A 35 -1.63 1.22 12.57
N LEU A 36 -1.68 0.78 11.32
CA LEU A 36 -2.90 0.71 10.53
C LEU A 36 -3.80 -0.37 11.15
N ILE A 37 -4.52 0.01 12.20
CA ILE A 37 -5.51 -0.83 12.86
C ILE A 37 -6.65 -1.12 11.86
N ASN A 38 -6.89 -2.42 11.59
CA ASN A 38 -7.90 -2.93 10.65
C ASN A 38 -7.59 -2.77 9.15
N ILE A 39 -6.31 -2.65 8.75
CA ILE A 39 -5.91 -2.70 7.34
C ILE A 39 -5.15 -3.99 7.04
N THR A 40 -5.59 -4.70 6.00
CA THR A 40 -4.84 -5.81 5.40
C THR A 40 -4.02 -5.28 4.23
N LEU A 41 -2.69 -5.41 4.29
CA LEU A 41 -1.79 -5.06 3.20
C LEU A 41 -1.60 -6.25 2.26
N LEU A 42 -1.81 -6.03 0.97
CA LEU A 42 -1.56 -7.01 -0.10
C LEU A 42 -0.58 -6.42 -1.11
N TYR A 43 0.52 -7.14 -1.35
CA TYR A 43 1.46 -6.81 -2.41
C TYR A 43 1.06 -7.50 -3.72
N LEU A 44 1.06 -6.72 -4.80
CA LEU A 44 0.96 -7.27 -6.14
C LEU A 44 2.29 -7.95 -6.53
N PRO A 45 2.24 -9.04 -7.32
CA PRO A 45 3.41 -9.63 -7.94
C PRO A 45 4.23 -8.61 -8.75
N SER A 46 5.52 -8.92 -8.94
CA SER A 46 6.41 -8.10 -9.75
C SER A 46 5.88 -7.90 -11.16
N ASN A 47 6.13 -6.71 -11.73
CA ASN A 47 5.90 -6.38 -13.14
C ASN A 47 4.44 -6.44 -13.65
N ILE A 48 3.45 -6.64 -12.77
CA ILE A 48 2.03 -6.64 -13.18
C ILE A 48 1.24 -5.44 -12.66
N THR A 49 1.89 -4.55 -11.94
CA THR A 49 1.29 -3.37 -11.33
C THR A 49 0.57 -2.47 -12.33
N SER A 50 1.16 -2.24 -13.51
CA SER A 50 0.54 -1.43 -14.56
C SER A 50 -0.73 -2.05 -15.14
N ARG A 51 -0.94 -3.35 -14.94
CA ARG A 51 -2.09 -4.11 -15.43
C ARG A 51 -3.14 -4.41 -14.36
N LEU A 52 -2.76 -4.42 -13.08
CA LEU A 52 -3.66 -4.81 -11.99
C LEU A 52 -3.95 -3.68 -11.01
N GLN A 53 -3.09 -2.67 -10.90
CA GLN A 53 -3.30 -1.58 -9.95
C GLN A 53 -4.23 -0.54 -10.58
N PRO A 54 -5.42 -0.28 -9.99
CA PRO A 54 -6.38 0.67 -10.54
C PRO A 54 -5.82 2.08 -10.66
N LEU A 55 -4.94 2.48 -9.74
CA LEU A 55 -4.23 3.76 -9.80
C LEU A 55 -3.44 3.90 -11.11
N ASN A 56 -2.70 2.86 -11.52
CA ASN A 56 -1.91 2.92 -12.75
C ASN A 56 -2.80 2.93 -13.99
N GLN A 57 -3.83 2.10 -14.04
CA GLN A 57 -4.68 1.97 -15.23
C GLN A 57 -5.70 3.10 -15.39
N GLY A 58 -6.35 3.50 -14.30
CA GLY A 58 -7.49 4.40 -14.34
C GLY A 58 -7.15 5.86 -14.10
N ILE A 59 -6.08 6.14 -13.35
CA ILE A 59 -5.74 7.51 -12.95
C ILE A 59 -4.47 7.98 -13.64
N ILE A 60 -3.39 7.18 -13.61
CA ILE A 60 -2.10 7.60 -14.16
C ILE A 60 -2.06 7.44 -15.68
N ALA A 61 -2.56 6.35 -16.24
CA ALA A 61 -2.49 6.12 -17.69
C ALA A 61 -3.13 7.23 -18.54
N PRO A 62 -4.28 7.81 -18.17
CA PRO A 62 -4.86 8.95 -18.91
C PRO A 62 -4.10 10.27 -18.77
N LEU A 63 -3.17 10.38 -17.81
CA LEU A 63 -2.36 11.59 -17.57
C LEU A 63 -1.04 11.59 -18.37
N LYS A 64 -0.81 10.55 -19.17
CA LYS A 64 0.33 10.46 -20.09
C LYS A 64 -0.07 10.91 -21.48
#